data_AF-A0A0K9NDF4-F1
#
_entry.id   AF-A0A0K9NDF4-F1
#
_cell.length_a   1.000
_cell.length_b   1.000
_cell.length_c   1.000
_cell.angle_alpha   90.00
_cell.angle_beta   90.00
_cell.angle_gamma   90.00
#
_symmetry.space_group_name_H-M   'P 1'
#
loop_
_entity.id
_entity.type
_entity.pdbx_description
1 polymer ?
#
loop_
_entity_poly.entity_id
_entity_poly.type
_entity_poly.pdbx_seq_one_letter_code
_entity_poly.pdbx_strand_id
1 'polypeptide(L)'
;MTLRAYRDEYLMSTEDGRALVDEYYDIAPGIVQIINMQKDADEIYEELYKNCLAPCISCIEAGEEEQCRELYTRMVRGLQKKYLYS
;
A
#
# COMPACT_ATOMS: atom_id res chain seq x y z
N MET A 1 10.97 -12.04 -1.61
CA MET A 1 10.24 -11.59 -0.39
C MET A 1 8.92 -11.00 -0.85
N THR A 2 7.78 -11.30 -0.21
CA THR A 2 6.48 -10.74 -0.63
C THR A 2 6.26 -9.39 0.07
N LEU A 3 5.42 -8.52 -0.52
CA LEU A 3 5.04 -7.24 0.10
C LEU A 3 4.42 -7.44 1.50
N ARG A 4 3.75 -8.58 1.69
CA ARG A 4 3.17 -9.01 2.96
C ARG A 4 4.25 -9.32 4.00
N ALA A 5 5.30 -10.05 3.63
CA ALA A 5 6.43 -10.33 4.51
C ALA A 5 7.19 -9.05 4.89
N TYR A 6 7.45 -8.17 3.92
CA TYR A 6 8.06 -6.86 4.21
C TYR A 6 7.24 -6.04 5.20
N ARG A 7 5.92 -6.02 5.04
CA ARG A 7 5.04 -5.29 5.95
C ARG A 7 5.00 -5.90 7.35
N ASP A 8 4.87 -7.22 7.43
CA ASP A 8 4.66 -7.90 8.70
C ASP A 8 5.97 -8.10 9.48
N GLU A 9 7.14 -8.02 8.82
CA GLU A 9 8.47 -8.14 9.44
C GLU A 9 9.19 -6.79 9.57
N TYR A 10 9.38 -6.07 8.46
CA TYR A 10 10.20 -4.85 8.44
C TYR A 10 9.45 -3.64 9.01
N LEU A 11 8.24 -3.36 8.56
CA LEU A 11 7.48 -2.20 9.05
C LEU A 11 7.09 -2.37 10.53
N MET A 12 6.84 -3.59 10.98
CA MET A 12 6.53 -3.91 12.37
C MET A 12 7.71 -3.73 13.34
N SER A 13 8.94 -3.56 12.82
CA SER A 13 10.14 -3.33 13.64
C SER A 13 10.22 -1.92 14.23
N THR A 14 9.42 -0.98 13.72
CA THR A 14 9.36 0.41 14.18
C THR A 14 7.95 0.77 14.62
N GLU A 15 7.83 1.69 15.58
CA GLU A 15 6.52 2.15 16.08
C GLU A 15 5.73 2.88 14.98
N ASP A 16 6.41 3.73 14.21
CA ASP A 16 5.82 4.44 13.06
C ASP A 16 5.38 3.48 11.95
N GLY A 17 6.20 2.46 11.66
CA GLY A 17 5.87 1.45 10.65
C GLY A 17 4.66 0.61 11.08
N ARG A 18 4.57 0.23 12.36
CA ARG A 18 3.39 -0.47 12.90
C ARG A 18 2.12 0.37 12.78
N ALA A 19 2.16 1.65 13.17
CA ALA A 19 1.00 2.54 13.04
C ALA A 19 0.52 2.64 11.59
N LEU A 20 1.45 2.66 10.64
CA LEU A 20 1.13 2.73 9.22
C LEU A 20 0.55 1.41 8.66
N VAL A 21 0.99 0.27 9.20
CA VAL A 21 0.41 -1.05 8.89
C VAL A 21 -1.01 -1.17 9.44
N ASP A 22 -1.22 -0.74 10.68
CA ASP A 22 -2.54 -0.73 11.32
C ASP A 22 -3.51 0.18 10.55
N GLU A 23 -3.07 1.40 10.21
CA GLU A 23 -3.86 2.34 9.39
C GLU A 23 -4.22 1.73 8.04
N TYR A 24 -3.29 1.03 7.39
CA TYR A 24 -3.57 0.33 6.14
C TYR A 24 -4.63 -0.78 6.32
N TYR A 25 -4.54 -1.58 7.39
CA TYR A 25 -5.52 -2.63 7.67
C TYR A 25 -6.92 -2.09 7.94
N ASP A 26 -7.03 -0.91 8.55
CA ASP A 26 -8.30 -0.26 8.81
C ASP A 26 -8.96 0.26 7.54
N ILE A 27 -8.18 0.88 6.64
CA ILE A 27 -8.73 1.50 5.42
C ILE A 27 -8.88 0.54 4.24
N ALA A 28 -8.02 -0.46 4.12
CA ALA A 28 -7.92 -1.29 2.91
C ALA A 28 -9.23 -2.01 2.57
N PRO A 29 -9.98 -2.59 3.54
CA PRO A 29 -11.27 -3.20 3.25
C PRO A 29 -12.28 -2.22 2.64
N GLY A 30 -12.34 -0.98 3.15
CA GLY A 30 -13.23 0.05 2.63
C GLY A 30 -12.87 0.47 1.21
N ILE A 31 -11.58 0.66 0.94
CA ILE A 31 -11.08 1.02 -0.40
C ILE A 31 -11.34 -0.10 -1.40
N VAL A 32 -11.09 -1.36 -1.03
CA VAL A 32 -11.39 -2.54 -1.86
C VAL A 32 -12.88 -2.62 -2.16
N GLN A 33 -13.76 -2.38 -1.19
CA GLN A 33 -15.19 -2.34 -1.43
C GLN A 33 -15.58 -1.25 -2.43
N ILE A 34 -15.05 -0.03 -2.29
CA ILE A 34 -15.32 1.07 -3.21
C ILE A 34 -14.85 0.74 -4.63
N ILE A 35 -13.63 0.19 -4.78
CA ILE A 35 -13.07 -0.20 -6.09
C ILE A 35 -13.93 -1.28 -6.72
N ASN A 36 -14.35 -2.30 -5.96
CA ASN A 36 -15.18 -3.39 -6.47
C ASN A 36 -16.58 -2.94 -6.90
N MET A 37 -17.05 -1.76 -6.46
CA MET A 37 -18.31 -1.17 -6.92
C MET A 37 -18.17 -0.38 -8.22
N GLN A 38 -16.95 -0.11 -8.67
CA GLN A 38 -16.69 0.58 -9.94
C GLN A 38 -16.74 -0.39 -11.12
N LYS A 39 -17.12 0.11 -12.30
CA LYS A 39 -17.18 -0.72 -13.52
C LYS A 39 -15.79 -1.02 -14.10
N ASP A 40 -14.83 -0.18 -13.78
CA ASP A 40 -13.42 -0.18 -14.18
C ASP A 40 -12.52 -0.73 -13.06
N ALA A 41 -13.06 -1.55 -12.15
CA ALA A 41 -12.31 -2.12 -11.02
C ALA A 41 -10.99 -2.79 -11.45
N ASP A 42 -11.02 -3.55 -12.54
CA ASP A 42 -9.83 -4.25 -13.07
C ASP A 42 -8.73 -3.27 -13.51
N GLU A 43 -9.10 -2.20 -14.23
CA GLU A 43 -8.16 -1.15 -14.65
C GLU A 43 -7.58 -0.41 -13.45
N ILE A 44 -8.42 -0.11 -12.45
CA ILE A 44 -7.99 0.52 -11.19
C ILE A 44 -6.97 -0.37 -10.47
N TYR A 45 -7.22 -1.68 -10.36
CA TYR A 45 -6.28 -2.62 -9.74
C TYR A 45 -4.97 -2.72 -10.53
N GLU A 46 -5.04 -2.72 -11.86
CA GLU A 46 -3.86 -2.75 -12.71
C GLU A 46 -3.00 -1.49 -12.55
N GLU A 47 -3.62 -0.31 -12.49
CA GLU A 47 -2.92 0.95 -12.20
C GLU A 47 -2.31 0.94 -10.80
N LEU A 48 -3.05 0.49 -9.78
CA LEU A 48 -2.56 0.35 -8.41
C LEU A 48 -1.34 -0.57 -8.35
N TYR A 49 -1.40 -1.67 -9.09
CA TYR A 49 -0.30 -2.61 -9.15
C TYR A 49 0.93 -1.97 -9.81
N LYS A 50 0.77 -1.37 -10.99
CA LYS A 50 1.88 -0.76 -11.74
C LYS A 50 2.49 0.44 -11.05
N ASN A 51 1.67 1.31 -10.47
CA ASN A 51 2.11 2.60 -9.93
C ASN A 51 2.53 2.53 -8.46
N CYS A 52 2.12 1.48 -7.73
CA CYS A 52 2.39 1.40 -6.30
C CYS A 52 3.03 0.08 -5.89
N LEU A 53 2.40 -1.07 -6.19
CA LEU A 53 2.89 -2.36 -5.73
C LEU A 53 4.21 -2.75 -6.40
N ALA A 54 4.31 -2.61 -7.72
CA ALA A 54 5.52 -2.96 -8.47
C ALA A 54 6.75 -2.14 -8.02
N PRO A 55 6.69 -0.80 -7.87
CA PRO A 55 7.80 -0.03 -7.30
C PRO A 55 8.20 -0.46 -5.89
N CYS A 56 7.23 -0.76 -5.03
CA CYS A 56 7.51 -1.24 -3.68
C CYS A 56 8.22 -2.60 -3.70
N ILE A 57 7.78 -3.53 -4.55
CA ILE A 57 8.43 -4.84 -4.73
C ILE A 57 9.87 -4.64 -5.20
N SER A 58 10.10 -3.78 -6.20
CA SER A 58 11.45 -3.49 -6.70
C SER A 58 12.36 -2.90 -5.62
N CYS A 59 11.86 -1.98 -4.78
CA CYS A 59 12.66 -1.44 -3.67
C CYS A 59 12.99 -2.50 -2.61
N ILE A 60 12.05 -3.41 -2.31
CA ILE A 60 12.31 -4.55 -1.42
C ILE A 60 13.38 -5.47 -2.00
N GLU A 61 13.31 -5.77 -3.29
CA GLU A 61 14.31 -6.60 -3.98
C GLU A 61 15.68 -5.94 -4.05
N ALA A 62 15.73 -4.61 -4.13
CA ALA A 62 16.97 -3.83 -4.10
C ALA A 62 17.56 -3.65 -2.69
N GLY A 63 16.85 -4.04 -1.63
CA GLY A 63 17.24 -3.78 -0.24
C GLY A 63 17.16 -2.30 0.16
N GLU A 64 16.40 -1.50 -0.60
CA GLU A 64 16.17 -0.07 -0.34
C GLU A 64 14.96 0.10 0.58
N GLU A 65 15.08 -0.40 1.81
CA GLU A 65 13.96 -0.51 2.74
C GLU A 65 13.38 0.86 3.12
N GLU A 66 14.22 1.87 3.36
CA GLU A 66 13.75 3.21 3.73
C GLU A 66 12.97 3.89 2.58
N GLN A 67 13.45 3.72 1.34
CA GLN A 67 12.76 4.22 0.15
C GLN A 67 11.44 3.47 -0.10
N CYS A 68 11.42 2.16 0.16
CA CYS A 68 10.20 1.38 0.11
C CYS A 68 9.18 1.88 1.15
N ARG A 69 9.62 2.25 2.36
CA ARG A 69 8.73 2.81 3.39
C ARG A 69 8.09 4.12 2.93
N GLU A 70 8.86 5.03 2.33
CA GLU A 70 8.32 6.29 1.81
C GLU A 70 7.31 6.06 0.68
N LEU A 71 7.63 5.17 -0.27
CA LEU A 71 6.74 4.80 -1.38
C LEU A 71 5.44 4.20 -0.85
N TYR A 72 5.54 3.26 0.09
CA TYR A 72 4.38 2.62 0.70
C TYR A 72 3.51 3.63 1.47
N THR A 73 4.12 4.51 2.26
CA THR A 73 3.41 5.59 2.99
C THR A 73 2.66 6.51 2.04
N ARG A 74 3.31 6.93 0.95
CA ARG A 74 2.72 7.80 -0.06
C ARG A 74 1.54 7.12 -0.77
N MET A 75 1.66 5.82 -1.06
CA MET A 75 0.58 5.02 -1.62
C MET A 75 -0.63 5.00 -0.66
N VAL A 76 -0.43 4.59 0.60
CA VAL A 76 -1.52 4.49 1.60
C VAL A 76 -2.27 5.82 1.71
N ARG A 77 -1.55 6.94 1.91
CA ARG A 77 -2.14 8.28 1.99
C ARG A 77 -2.85 8.71 0.70
N GLY A 78 -2.29 8.34 -0.46
CA GLY A 78 -2.89 8.61 -1.76
C GLY A 78 -4.23 7.90 -1.93
N LEU A 79 -4.30 6.62 -1.51
CA LEU A 79 -5.53 5.83 -1.55
C LEU A 79 -6.57 6.35 -0.57
N GLN A 80 -6.17 6.69 0.67
CA GLN A 80 -7.08 7.35 1.62
C GLN A 80 -7.69 8.61 1.03
N LYS A 81 -6.87 9.50 0.48
CA LYS A 81 -7.35 10.75 -0.11
C LYS A 81 -8.28 10.51 -1.29
N LYS A 82 -7.96 9.54 -2.16
CA LYS A 82 -8.72 9.24 -3.37
C LYS A 82 -10.08 8.59 -3.08
N TYR A 83 -10.17 7.74 -2.05
CA TYR A 83 -11.35 6.90 -1.83
C TYR A 83 -12.11 7.19 -0.53
N LEU A 84 -11.48 7.72 0.52
CA LEU A 84 -12.14 7.98 1.81
C LEU A 84 -12.52 9.44 2.04
N TYR A 85 -11.84 10.38 1.37
CA TYR A 85 -12.07 11.82 1.52
C TYR A 85 -12.65 12.46 0.25
N SER A 86 -13.23 11.67 -0.66
CA SER A 86 -13.82 12.13 -1.93
C SER A 86 -15.34 12.34 -1.84
#